data_AF-A0A838V3T2-F1
#
_entry.id   AF-A0A838V3T2-F1
#
_cell.length_a   1.000
_cell.length_b   1.000
_cell.length_c   1.000
_cell.angle_alpha   90.00
_cell.angle_beta   90.00
_cell.angle_gamma   90.00
#
_symmetry.space_group_name_H-M   'P 1'
#
loop_
_entity.id
_entity.type
_entity.pdbx_description
1 polymer ?
#
loop_
_entity_poly.entity_id
_entity_poly.type
_entity_poly.pdbx_seq_one_letter_code
_entity_poly.pdbx_strand_id
1 'polypeptide(L)'
;SYFVVAGIALDAELERLRALPVFAGGPLAKSPPQLKVRRAARRPNRLGFAVPSEYRLSVTAYPGIRSGDVLETLLHELVHLHVGRAAEAHAWHGPTFKRTLARAMREAYGVAGVKPRSTLHGVYAEAIETRPRGAA
;
A
#
# COMPACT_ATOMS: atom_id res chain seq x y z
N SER A 1 7.29 10.72 16.34
CA SER A 1 6.86 9.32 16.23
C SER A 1 7.64 8.64 15.10
N TYR A 2 8.22 7.46 15.35
CA TYR A 2 9.04 6.71 14.38
C TYR A 2 8.27 6.37 13.09
N PHE A 3 6.95 6.16 13.18
CA PHE A 3 6.08 5.74 12.08
C PHE A 3 5.39 6.89 11.33
N VAL A 4 5.63 8.15 11.69
CA VAL A 4 5.03 9.28 10.97
C VAL A 4 5.86 9.64 9.73
N VAL A 5 5.20 9.65 8.57
CA VAL A 5 5.77 10.01 7.27
C VAL A 5 4.77 10.88 6.50
N ALA A 6 5.20 12.07 6.06
CA ALA A 6 4.33 13.03 5.36
C ALA A 6 2.99 13.31 6.08
N GLY A 7 3.03 13.40 7.42
CA GLY A 7 1.83 13.62 8.24
C GLY A 7 0.93 12.39 8.42
N ILE A 8 1.30 11.22 7.89
CA ILE A 8 0.58 9.96 8.04
C ILE A 8 1.19 9.14 9.18
N ALA A 9 0.37 8.76 10.16
CA ALA A 9 0.72 7.73 11.16
C ALA A 9 0.57 6.35 10.51
N LEU A 10 1.67 5.79 10.00
CA LEU A 10 1.64 4.55 9.21
C LEU A 10 1.18 3.31 9.98
N ASP A 11 1.41 3.28 11.28
CA ASP A 11 0.96 2.23 12.18
C ASP A 11 -0.58 2.21 12.30
N ALA A 12 -1.18 3.38 12.59
CA ALA A 12 -2.63 3.51 12.63
C ALA A 12 -3.28 3.22 11.27
N GLU A 13 -2.65 3.71 10.19
CA GLU A 13 -3.15 3.47 8.84
C GLU A 13 -3.03 1.98 8.45
N LEU A 14 -1.96 1.29 8.84
CA LEU A 14 -1.83 -0.15 8.62
C LEU A 14 -2.97 -0.92 9.31
N GLU A 15 -3.30 -0.58 10.57
CA GLU A 15 -4.41 -1.21 11.30
C GLU A 15 -5.75 -0.98 10.59
N ARG A 16 -6.01 0.24 10.12
CA ARG A 16 -7.21 0.56 9.34
C ARG A 16 -7.27 -0.24 8.04
N LEU A 17 -6.16 -0.28 7.30
CA LEU A 17 -6.10 -0.91 5.99
C LEU A 17 -6.20 -2.44 6.07
N ARG A 18 -5.60 -3.08 7.08
CA ARG A 18 -5.68 -4.56 7.21
C ARG A 18 -7.09 -5.05 7.53
N ALA A 19 -7.94 -4.18 8.08
CA ALA A 19 -9.34 -4.46 8.38
C ALA A 19 -10.27 -4.37 7.16
N LEU A 20 -9.75 -3.99 5.98
CA LEU A 20 -10.58 -3.86 4.78
C LEU A 20 -11.21 -5.20 4.37
N PRO A 21 -12.46 -5.20 3.87
CA PRO A 21 -13.15 -6.42 3.41
C PRO A 21 -12.37 -7.22 2.37
N VAL A 22 -11.63 -6.57 1.47
CA VAL A 22 -10.77 -7.25 0.50
C VAL A 22 -9.72 -8.17 1.14
N PHE A 23 -9.34 -7.92 2.40
CA PHE A 23 -8.33 -8.70 3.12
C PHE A 23 -8.90 -9.70 4.13
N ALA A 24 -10.22 -9.72 4.35
CA ALA A 24 -10.86 -10.47 5.45
C ALA A 24 -10.56 -11.98 5.48
N GLY A 25 -10.34 -12.61 4.32
CA GLY A 25 -9.98 -14.04 4.23
C GLY A 25 -8.48 -14.35 4.27
N GLY A 26 -7.63 -13.32 4.37
CA GLY A 26 -6.19 -13.45 4.22
C GLY A 26 -5.41 -13.35 5.53
N PRO A 27 -4.07 -13.44 5.46
CA PRO A 27 -3.22 -13.35 6.64
C PRO A 27 -3.33 -11.99 7.36
N LEU A 28 -3.55 -10.90 6.61
CA LEU A 28 -3.68 -9.53 7.13
C LEU A 28 -4.82 -9.36 8.16
N ALA A 29 -5.90 -10.12 8.02
CA ALA A 29 -7.00 -10.10 8.97
C ALA A 29 -6.60 -10.76 10.30
N LYS A 30 -5.68 -11.75 10.27
CA LYS A 30 -5.29 -12.57 11.42
C LYS A 30 -4.26 -11.89 12.30
N SER A 31 -3.25 -11.26 11.70
CA SER A 31 -2.18 -10.58 12.43
C SER A 31 -1.64 -9.38 11.65
N PRO A 32 -1.16 -8.34 12.34
CA PRO A 32 -0.51 -7.23 11.66
C PRO A 32 0.88 -7.65 11.17
N PRO A 33 1.26 -7.29 9.93
CA PRO A 33 2.63 -7.49 9.46
C PRO A 33 3.60 -6.53 10.15
N GLN A 34 4.88 -6.91 10.20
CA GLN A 34 5.91 -5.98 10.68
C GLN A 34 6.05 -4.80 9.72
N LEU A 35 5.84 -3.59 10.23
CA LEU A 35 6.07 -2.33 9.51
C LEU A 35 7.48 -1.80 9.83
N LYS A 36 8.25 -1.47 8.79
CA LYS A 36 9.51 -0.72 8.94
C LYS A 36 9.46 0.58 8.14
N VAL A 37 9.95 1.67 8.74
CA VAL A 37 10.17 2.93 8.03
C VAL A 37 11.65 3.05 7.72
N ARG A 38 11.98 3.11 6.43
CA ARG A 38 13.32 3.42 5.94
C ARG A 38 13.42 4.92 5.67
N ARG A 39 14.62 5.49 5.77
CA ARG A 39 14.89 6.89 5.48
C ARG A 39 15.93 6.96 4.36
N ALA A 40 15.68 7.79 3.36
CA ALA A 40 16.61 8.05 2.26
C ALA A 40 16.81 9.56 2.12
N ALA A 41 18.05 9.98 1.77
CA ALA A 41 18.38 11.40 1.59
C ALA A 41 17.78 11.99 0.30
N ARG A 42 17.47 11.16 -0.70
CA ARG A 42 16.89 11.53 -2.00
C ARG A 42 15.79 10.53 -2.37
N ARG A 43 14.96 10.88 -3.37
CA ARG A 43 13.92 9.99 -3.89
C ARG A 43 14.54 8.67 -4.39
N PRO A 44 14.21 7.52 -3.79
CA PRO A 44 14.69 6.24 -4.26
C PRO A 44 13.84 5.73 -5.42
N ASN A 45 14.40 4.81 -6.22
CA ASN A 45 13.64 4.12 -7.28
C ASN A 45 12.53 3.22 -6.73
N ARG A 46 12.64 2.82 -5.45
CA ARG A 46 11.70 1.93 -4.76
C ARG A 46 11.20 2.61 -3.49
N LEU A 47 9.90 2.89 -3.44
CA LEU A 47 9.26 3.56 -2.31
C LEU A 47 8.86 2.58 -1.21
N GLY A 48 8.53 1.33 -1.55
CA GLY A 48 8.26 0.27 -0.60
C GLY A 48 8.64 -1.12 -1.09
N PHE A 49 8.56 -2.09 -0.19
CA PHE A 49 8.59 -3.51 -0.54
C PHE A 49 8.01 -4.36 0.58
N ALA A 50 7.36 -5.45 0.20
CA ALA A 50 6.98 -6.55 1.06
C ALA A 50 8.00 -7.69 0.99
N VAL A 51 8.15 -8.40 2.11
CA VAL A 51 8.87 -9.67 2.23
C VAL A 51 7.88 -10.69 2.79
N PRO A 52 7.15 -11.42 1.91
CA PRO A 52 6.07 -12.32 2.34
C PRO A 52 6.53 -13.41 3.30
N SER A 53 7.73 -13.98 3.09
CA SER A 53 8.30 -15.02 3.96
C SER A 53 8.59 -14.55 5.38
N GLU A 54 8.76 -13.24 5.59
CA GLU A 54 8.99 -12.63 6.91
C GLU A 54 7.75 -11.90 7.43
N TYR A 55 6.64 -11.94 6.68
CA TYR A 55 5.42 -11.21 6.96
C TYR A 55 5.67 -9.72 7.33
N ARG A 56 6.53 -9.09 6.52
CA ARG A 56 7.06 -7.75 6.76
C ARG A 56 6.88 -6.87 5.54
N LEU A 57 6.68 -5.58 5.77
CA LEU A 57 6.75 -4.56 4.74
C LEU A 57 7.58 -3.36 5.17
N SER A 58 8.02 -2.57 4.21
CA SER A 58 8.76 -1.33 4.44
C SER A 58 8.22 -0.19 3.58
N VAL A 59 8.16 1.00 4.17
CA VAL A 59 7.92 2.27 3.47
C VAL A 59 9.16 3.15 3.59
N THR A 60 9.60 3.75 2.51
CA THR A 60 10.80 4.60 2.47
C THR A 60 10.42 6.06 2.43
N ALA A 61 10.71 6.77 3.51
CA ALA A 61 10.56 8.21 3.62
C ALA A 61 11.77 8.92 3.00
N TYR A 62 11.52 10.00 2.26
CA TYR A 62 12.54 10.88 1.69
C TYR A 62 12.01 12.33 1.64
N PRO A 63 12.88 13.36 1.55
CA PRO A 63 12.44 14.75 1.45
C PRO A 63 11.50 14.96 0.25
N GLY A 64 10.33 15.57 0.50
CA GLY A 64 9.33 15.86 -0.53
C GLY A 64 8.41 14.69 -0.90
N ILE A 65 8.47 13.54 -0.22
CA ILE A 65 7.47 12.48 -0.40
C ILE A 65 6.08 13.01 -0.01
N ARG A 66 5.08 12.77 -0.86
CA ARG A 66 3.70 13.24 -0.62
C ARG A 66 2.92 12.19 0.16
N SER A 67 1.83 12.64 0.79
CA SER A 67 0.97 11.77 1.60
C SER A 67 0.32 10.67 0.75
N GLY A 68 -0.11 10.99 -0.48
CA GLY A 68 -0.68 10.03 -1.41
C GLY A 68 0.31 8.94 -1.81
N ASP A 69 1.59 9.29 -2.00
CA ASP A 69 2.64 8.32 -2.32
C ASP A 69 2.83 7.33 -1.16
N VAL A 70 2.84 7.83 0.09
CA VAL A 70 2.95 7.01 1.31
C VAL A 70 1.78 6.05 1.45
N LEU A 71 0.55 6.55 1.30
CA LEU A 71 -0.69 5.78 1.43
C LEU A 71 -0.82 4.71 0.34
N GLU A 72 -0.48 5.06 -0.90
CA GLU A 72 -0.44 4.12 -2.01
C GLU A 72 0.61 3.03 -1.78
N THR A 73 1.83 3.42 -1.41
CA THR A 73 2.91 2.46 -1.14
C THR A 73 2.51 1.49 -0.04
N LEU A 74 1.99 1.97 1.09
CA LEU A 74 1.57 1.09 2.19
C LEU A 74 0.52 0.07 1.71
N LEU A 75 -0.54 0.53 1.04
CA LEU A 75 -1.60 -0.36 0.57
C LEU A 75 -1.12 -1.35 -0.49
N HIS A 76 -0.26 -0.90 -1.40
CA HIS A 76 0.35 -1.74 -2.42
C HIS A 76 1.15 -2.90 -1.80
N GLU A 77 1.96 -2.61 -0.77
CA GLU A 77 2.73 -3.66 -0.09
C GLU A 77 1.85 -4.62 0.73
N LEU A 78 0.76 -4.14 1.31
CA LEU A 78 -0.23 -5.01 1.95
C LEU A 78 -0.85 -5.99 0.94
N VAL A 79 -1.18 -5.53 -0.27
CA VAL A 79 -1.68 -6.42 -1.33
C VAL A 79 -0.64 -7.48 -1.70
N HIS A 80 0.66 -7.16 -1.72
CA HIS A 80 1.70 -8.16 -1.90
C HIS A 80 1.72 -9.23 -0.80
N LEU A 81 1.56 -8.84 0.46
CA LEU A 81 1.47 -9.79 1.57
C LEU A 81 0.20 -10.64 1.54
N HIS A 82 -0.91 -10.08 1.03
CA HIS A 82 -2.18 -10.80 0.92
C HIS A 82 -2.19 -11.80 -0.24
N VAL A 83 -1.79 -11.36 -1.43
CA VAL A 83 -1.85 -12.17 -2.66
C VAL A 83 -0.66 -13.12 -2.76
N GLY A 84 0.51 -12.71 -2.27
CA GLY A 84 1.75 -13.46 -2.45
C GLY A 84 2.18 -13.56 -3.91
N ARG A 85 2.95 -14.62 -4.21
CA ARG A 85 3.35 -14.96 -5.58
C ARG A 85 2.27 -15.84 -6.21
N ALA A 86 1.57 -15.33 -7.21
CA ALA A 86 0.54 -16.06 -7.92
C ALA A 86 1.11 -17.00 -9.00
N ALA A 87 0.36 -18.06 -9.35
CA ALA A 87 0.71 -19.01 -10.40
C ALA A 87 0.46 -18.51 -11.84
N GLU A 88 -0.10 -17.31 -11.99
CA GLU A 88 -0.39 -16.66 -13.26
C GLU A 88 0.82 -15.92 -13.85
N ALA A 89 0.73 -15.53 -15.13
CA ALA A 89 1.73 -14.67 -15.77
C ALA A 89 1.87 -13.34 -15.00
N HIS A 90 3.09 -12.80 -14.96
CA HIS A 90 3.45 -11.67 -14.10
C HIS A 90 3.17 -11.95 -12.61
N ALA A 91 3.64 -13.08 -12.10
CA ALA A 91 3.39 -13.65 -10.76
C ALA A 91 3.26 -12.69 -9.55
N TRP A 92 3.86 -11.50 -9.59
CA TRP A 92 3.74 -10.48 -8.52
C TRP A 92 2.76 -9.35 -8.80
N HIS A 93 2.50 -9.04 -10.06
CA HIS A 93 1.65 -7.93 -10.52
C HIS A 93 0.65 -8.37 -11.60
N GLY A 94 0.23 -9.64 -11.53
CA GLY A 94 -0.69 -10.27 -12.46
C GLY A 94 -2.14 -9.78 -12.27
N PRO A 95 -3.09 -10.35 -13.04
CA PRO A 95 -4.50 -10.03 -12.95
C PRO A 95 -5.07 -10.06 -11.51
N THR A 96 -4.67 -11.02 -10.69
CA THR A 96 -5.13 -11.17 -9.31
C THR A 96 -4.66 -10.00 -8.46
N PHE A 97 -3.36 -9.68 -8.50
CA PHE A 97 -2.81 -8.50 -7.81
C PHE A 97 -3.54 -7.22 -8.22
N LYS A 98 -3.70 -6.99 -9.52
CA LYS A 98 -4.33 -5.77 -10.05
C LYS A 98 -5.77 -5.61 -9.60
N ARG A 99 -6.57 -6.68 -9.64
CA ARG A 99 -7.96 -6.65 -9.17
C ARG A 99 -8.03 -6.38 -7.67
N THR A 100 -7.17 -7.03 -6.88
CA THR A 100 -7.11 -6.83 -5.43
C THR A 100 -6.71 -5.41 -5.08
N LEU A 101 -5.67 -4.86 -5.71
CA LEU A 101 -5.24 -3.48 -5.49
C LEU A 101 -6.33 -2.47 -5.87
N ALA A 102 -6.98 -2.63 -7.03
CA ALA A 102 -8.07 -1.74 -7.45
C ALA A 102 -9.26 -1.79 -6.48
N ARG A 103 -9.61 -2.98 -5.98
CA ARG A 103 -10.65 -3.14 -4.96
C ARG A 103 -10.23 -2.48 -3.64
N ALA A 104 -9.00 -2.71 -3.19
CA ALA A 104 -8.46 -2.13 -1.96
C ALA A 104 -8.42 -0.59 -2.02
N MET A 105 -7.99 0.01 -3.13
CA MET A 105 -7.98 1.46 -3.33
C MET A 105 -9.37 2.08 -3.23
N ARG A 106 -10.36 1.40 -3.81
CA ARG A 106 -11.77 1.81 -3.73
C ARG A 106 -12.29 1.72 -2.30
N GLU A 107 -12.04 0.63 -1.59
CA GLU A 107 -12.50 0.44 -0.21
C GLU A 107 -11.79 1.40 0.76
N ALA A 108 -10.48 1.62 0.60
CA ALA A 108 -9.67 2.40 1.52
C ALA A 108 -9.84 3.92 1.36
N TYR A 109 -9.95 4.39 0.11
CA TYR A 109 -9.81 5.80 -0.25
C TYR A 109 -10.89 6.27 -1.26
N GLY A 110 -11.86 5.41 -1.60
CA GLY A 110 -12.86 5.69 -2.62
C GLY A 110 -12.33 5.71 -4.05
N VAL A 111 -11.03 5.52 -4.28
CA VAL A 111 -10.40 5.71 -5.60
C VAL A 111 -10.83 4.59 -6.56
N ALA A 112 -11.45 4.97 -7.67
CA ALA A 112 -11.94 4.06 -8.71
C ALA A 112 -11.73 4.68 -10.11
N GLY A 113 -11.79 3.85 -11.15
CA GLY A 113 -11.70 4.29 -12.55
C GLY A 113 -10.29 4.66 -13.04
N VAL A 114 -9.28 4.59 -12.17
CA VAL A 114 -7.88 4.73 -12.57
C VAL A 114 -7.51 3.54 -13.47
N LYS A 115 -6.92 3.82 -14.64
CA LYS A 115 -6.33 2.82 -15.54
C LYS A 115 -4.81 2.94 -15.48
N PRO A 116 -4.13 2.25 -14.55
CA PRO A 116 -2.69 2.33 -14.42
C PRO A 116 -2.01 1.84 -15.70
N ARG A 117 -1.08 2.64 -16.25
CA ARG A 117 -0.17 2.15 -17.31
C ARG A 117 0.90 1.21 -16.74
N SER A 118 1.11 1.21 -15.43
CA SER A 118 1.97 0.30 -14.67
C SER A 118 1.42 0.08 -13.26
N THR A 119 1.87 -0.97 -12.56
CA THR A 119 1.57 -1.20 -11.13
C THR A 119 2.70 -0.70 -10.23
N LEU A 120 3.44 0.33 -10.67
CA LEU A 120 4.46 0.97 -9.86
C LEU A 120 3.82 2.00 -8.93
N HIS A 121 4.53 2.37 -7.87
CA HIS A 121 4.06 3.40 -6.94
C HIS A 121 3.89 4.77 -7.61
N GLY A 122 2.91 5.52 -7.12
CA GLY A 122 2.62 6.91 -7.48
C GLY A 122 1.48 7.04 -8.50
N VAL A 123 0.86 5.95 -8.94
CA VAL A 123 -0.24 5.99 -9.93
C VAL A 123 -1.55 6.43 -9.30
N TYR A 124 -1.77 6.08 -8.03
CA TYR A 124 -2.97 6.44 -7.28
C TYR A 124 -2.76 7.65 -6.37
N ALA A 125 -1.51 8.05 -6.11
CA ALA A 125 -1.16 9.09 -5.16
C ALA A 125 -1.93 10.40 -5.37
N GLU A 126 -2.01 10.89 -6.60
CA GLU A 126 -2.78 12.10 -6.93
C GLU A 126 -4.30 11.91 -6.71
N ALA A 127 -4.83 10.74 -7.10
CA ALA A 127 -6.25 10.42 -6.90
C ALA A 127 -6.62 10.28 -5.41
N ILE A 128 -5.66 9.85 -4.56
CA ILE A 128 -5.82 9.78 -3.11
C ILE A 128 -5.85 11.20 -2.52
N GLU A 129 -4.97 12.09 -2.96
CA GLU A 129 -4.87 13.46 -2.40
C GLU A 129 -6.02 14.38 -2.83
N THR A 130 -6.58 14.16 -4.02
CA THR A 130 -7.69 14.95 -4.56
C THR A 130 -9.06 14.56 -4.01
N ARG A 131 -9.15 13.47 -3.23
CA ARG A 131 -10.38 13.08 -2.54
C ARG A 131 -10.29 13.43 -1.07
N PRO A 132 -11.30 14.13 -0.51
CA PRO A 132 -11.36 14.30 0.93
C PRO A 132 -11.41 12.92 1.58
N ARG A 133 -10.57 12.68 2.59
CA ARG A 133 -10.64 11.45 3.40
C ARG A 133 -12.02 11.44 4.04
N GLY A 134 -12.91 10.58 3.53
CA GLY A 134 -14.24 10.39 4.08
C GLY A 134 -14.11 10.01 5.55
N ALA A 135 -14.79 10.78 6.40
CA ALA A 135 -14.91 10.53 7.83
C ALA A 135 -15.64 9.21 8.08
N ALA A 136 -15.13 8.48 9.09
CA ALA A 136 -15.74 7.36 9.81
C ALA A 136 -16.10 6.11 9.00
#